data_AF-A0A6I5NR96-F1
#
_entry.id   AF-A0A6I5NR96-F1
#
_cell.length_a   1.000
_cell.length_b   1.000
_cell.length_c   1.000
_cell.angle_alpha   90.00
_cell.angle_beta   90.00
_cell.angle_gamma   90.00
#
_symmetry.space_group_name_H-M   'P 1'
#
loop_
_entity.id
_entity.type
_entity.pdbx_description
1 polymer ?
#
loop_
_entity_poly.entity_id
_entity_poly.type
_entity_poly.pdbx_seq_one_letter_code
_entity_poly.pdbx_strand_id
1 'polypeptide(L)'
;MNKLSAGLKVVLMISIVLGIIFRFDQLGSKLYWEDEAFTSLRVAGYTRQALIEANFTGHLIDVHDLKQFQSSDSGQTIFDTIKSLADDVHPPLYFVLLRVWASCFGNSIALLRSFSALMGCLLIACLFLLTRELSGSIRCAWF
;
A
#
# COMPACT_ATOMS: atom_id res chain seq x y z
N MET A 1 18.61 -29.48 -23.46
CA MET A 1 18.06 -28.48 -22.52
C MET A 1 18.77 -28.61 -21.18
N ASN A 2 19.70 -27.70 -20.84
CA ASN A 2 20.39 -27.74 -19.55
C ASN A 2 19.41 -27.36 -18.43
N LYS A 3 19.13 -28.31 -17.55
CA LYS A 3 18.35 -28.08 -16.32
C LYS A 3 19.15 -27.14 -15.41
N LEU A 4 18.50 -26.15 -14.78
CA LEU A 4 19.12 -25.40 -13.68
C LEU A 4 19.63 -26.38 -12.62
N SER A 5 20.85 -26.18 -12.14
CA SER A 5 21.42 -27.00 -11.06
C SER A 5 20.55 -26.89 -9.80
N ALA A 6 20.47 -27.97 -9.03
CA ALA A 6 19.69 -27.99 -7.79
C ALA A 6 20.14 -26.86 -6.83
N GLY A 7 21.44 -26.60 -6.75
CA GLY A 7 22.00 -25.52 -5.93
C GLY A 7 21.51 -24.13 -6.33
N LEU A 8 21.45 -23.82 -7.63
CA LEU A 8 20.98 -22.51 -8.09
C LEU A 8 19.51 -22.27 -7.74
N LYS A 9 18.66 -23.30 -7.85
CA LYS A 9 17.23 -23.19 -7.48
C LYS A 9 17.05 -22.91 -6.00
N VAL A 10 17.86 -23.52 -5.14
CA VAL A 10 17.84 -23.29 -3.69
C VAL A 10 18.22 -21.85 -3.38
N VAL A 11 19.30 -21.33 -3.99
CA VAL A 11 19.73 -19.94 -3.80
C VAL A 11 18.63 -18.96 -4.21
N LEU A 12 18.01 -19.16 -5.37
CA LEU A 12 16.91 -18.30 -5.84
C LEU A 12 15.70 -18.34 -4.90
N MET A 13 15.33 -19.53 -4.41
CA MET A 13 14.23 -19.68 -3.46
C MET A 13 14.52 -18.92 -2.15
N ILE A 14 15.74 -19.06 -1.63
CA ILE A 14 16.18 -18.35 -0.42
C ILE A 14 16.14 -16.83 -0.65
N SER A 15 16.65 -16.34 -1.78
CA SER A 15 16.64 -14.91 -2.11
C SER A 15 15.22 -14.34 -2.19
N ILE A 16 14.28 -15.09 -2.78
CA ILE A 16 12.87 -14.69 -2.85
C ILE A 16 12.27 -14.64 -1.44
N VAL A 17 12.49 -15.67 -0.62
CA VAL A 17 11.98 -15.73 0.76
C VAL A 17 12.55 -14.58 1.60
N LEU A 18 13.86 -14.34 1.55
CA LEU A 18 14.50 -13.23 2.25
C LEU A 18 13.99 -11.88 1.75
N GLY A 19 13.83 -11.72 0.42
CA GLY A 19 13.27 -10.52 -0.17
C GLY A 19 11.85 -10.23 0.31
N ILE A 20 11.01 -11.26 0.44
CA ILE A 20 9.67 -11.13 1.03
C ILE A 20 9.79 -10.74 2.50
N ILE A 21 10.57 -11.46 3.31
CA ILE A 21 10.74 -11.16 4.75
C ILE A 21 11.17 -9.70 4.96
N PHE A 22 12.21 -9.25 4.26
CA PHE A 22 12.71 -7.88 4.38
C PHE A 22 11.70 -6.83 3.90
N ARG A 23 10.79 -7.18 2.98
CA ARG A 23 9.76 -6.25 2.49
C ARG A 23 8.60 -6.06 3.47
N PHE A 24 8.38 -7.03 4.35
CA PHE A 24 7.38 -6.94 5.42
C PHE A 24 7.98 -6.61 6.79
N ASP A 25 9.31 -6.62 6.91
CA ASP A 25 9.98 -6.27 8.15
C ASP A 25 9.77 -4.78 8.49
N GLN A 26 9.50 -4.51 9.77
CA GLN A 26 9.44 -3.17 10.34
C GLN A 26 8.52 -2.16 9.61
N LEU A 27 7.47 -2.62 8.92
CA LEU A 27 6.55 -1.74 8.21
C LEU A 27 5.90 -0.67 9.10
N GLY A 28 5.72 -0.94 10.40
CA GLY A 28 5.13 0.01 11.34
C GLY A 28 6.12 0.89 12.11
N SER A 29 7.43 0.70 11.97
CA SER A 29 8.41 1.36 12.86
C SER A 29 8.68 2.82 12.51
N LYS A 30 8.45 3.20 11.25
CA LYS A 30 8.68 4.56 10.75
C LYS A 30 7.41 5.40 10.81
N LEU A 31 7.58 6.69 11.10
CA LEU A 31 6.51 7.70 11.04
C LEU A 31 5.96 7.85 9.61
N TYR A 32 4.81 8.50 9.50
CA TYR A 32 4.19 8.82 8.21
C TYR A 32 5.10 9.68 7.34
N TRP A 33 5.21 9.31 6.07
CA TRP A 33 5.59 10.26 5.02
C TRP A 33 4.37 11.16 4.69
N GLU A 34 4.61 12.36 4.17
CA GLU A 34 3.57 13.29 3.71
C GLU A 34 2.48 12.63 2.83
N ASP A 35 2.85 11.99 1.71
CA ASP A 35 1.93 11.27 0.82
C ASP A 35 1.15 10.14 1.50
N GLU A 36 1.75 9.46 2.48
CA GLU A 36 1.06 8.43 3.26
C GLU A 36 0.01 9.05 4.20
N ALA A 37 0.30 10.24 4.74
CA ALA A 37 -0.66 10.98 5.55
C ALA A 37 -1.84 11.46 4.69
N PHE A 38 -1.58 11.98 3.48
CA PHE A 38 -2.64 12.32 2.52
C PHE A 38 -3.42 11.08 2.08
N THR A 39 -2.75 9.96 1.83
CA THR A 39 -3.41 8.70 1.50
C THR A 39 -4.35 8.27 2.61
N SER A 40 -3.91 8.35 3.86
CA SER A 40 -4.73 7.99 5.02
C SER A 40 -5.93 8.92 5.19
N LEU A 41 -5.74 10.22 4.93
CA LEU A 41 -6.82 11.20 4.90
C LEU A 41 -7.91 10.85 3.87
N ARG A 42 -7.50 10.52 2.64
CA ARG A 42 -8.41 10.12 1.57
C ARG A 42 -9.09 8.79 1.89
N VAL A 43 -8.34 7.81 2.37
CA VAL A 43 -8.87 6.49 2.78
C VAL A 43 -9.87 6.62 3.93
N ALA A 44 -9.67 7.57 4.84
CA ALA A 44 -10.64 7.89 5.88
C ALA A 44 -11.91 8.57 5.33
N GLY A 45 -11.87 9.13 4.12
CA GLY A 45 -12.99 9.78 3.43
C GLY A 45 -12.98 11.30 3.54
N TYR A 46 -11.93 11.90 4.10
CA TYR A 46 -11.85 13.35 4.29
C TYR A 46 -11.09 14.04 3.15
N THR A 47 -11.43 15.30 2.90
CA THR A 47 -10.66 16.17 2.01
C THR A 47 -9.62 16.96 2.80
N ARG A 48 -8.58 17.44 2.11
CA ARG A 48 -7.59 18.35 2.72
C ARG A 48 -8.23 19.63 3.26
N GLN A 49 -9.25 20.14 2.59
CA GLN A 49 -9.99 21.33 3.04
C GLN A 49 -10.70 21.06 4.37
N ALA A 50 -11.38 19.92 4.52
CA ALA A 50 -12.04 19.55 5.77
C ALA A 50 -11.06 19.45 6.96
N LEU A 51 -9.85 18.91 6.73
CA LEU A 51 -8.79 18.89 7.74
C LEU A 51 -8.38 20.31 8.16
N ILE A 52 -8.21 21.20 7.17
CA ILE A 52 -7.74 22.57 7.42
C ILE A 52 -8.78 23.37 8.18
N GLU A 53 -10.04 23.30 7.75
CA GLU A 53 -11.15 24.00 8.40
C GLU A 53 -11.37 23.53 9.84
N ALA A 54 -11.19 22.24 10.11
CA ALA A 54 -11.36 21.69 11.45
C ALA A 54 -10.24 22.09 12.41
N ASN A 55 -8.99 22.17 11.94
CA ASN A 55 -7.81 22.25 12.81
C ASN A 55 -7.02 23.56 12.73
N PHE A 56 -7.18 24.39 11.69
CA PHE A 56 -6.47 25.67 11.56
C PHE A 56 -7.28 26.83 12.16
N THR A 57 -7.67 26.68 13.42
CA THR A 57 -8.42 27.69 14.19
C THR A 57 -7.52 28.60 15.05
N GLY A 58 -6.20 28.46 14.94
CA GLY A 58 -5.22 29.22 15.74
C GLY A 58 -4.92 28.60 17.11
N HIS A 59 -5.50 27.45 17.42
CA HIS A 59 -5.20 26.66 18.63
C HIS A 59 -4.08 25.64 18.39
N LEU A 60 -3.47 25.16 19.49
CA LEU A 60 -2.49 24.08 19.45
C LEU A 60 -3.18 22.80 18.96
N ILE A 61 -2.66 22.21 17.88
CA ILE A 61 -3.15 20.95 17.31
C ILE A 61 -2.47 19.79 18.03
N ASP A 62 -3.24 18.91 18.67
CA ASP A 62 -2.71 17.69 19.27
C ASP A 62 -2.80 16.49 18.31
N VAL A 63 -1.99 15.46 18.53
CA VAL A 63 -1.98 14.22 17.75
C VAL A 63 -3.33 13.51 17.82
N HIS A 64 -4.05 13.64 18.94
CA HIS A 64 -5.38 13.09 19.12
C HIS A 64 -6.40 13.70 18.14
N ASP A 65 -6.29 14.99 17.84
CA ASP A 65 -7.18 15.69 16.90
C ASP A 65 -6.98 15.22 15.45
N LEU A 66 -5.77 14.75 15.14
CA LEU A 66 -5.40 14.24 13.81
C LEU A 66 -5.78 12.76 13.63
N LYS A 67 -5.95 12.01 14.72
CA LYS A 67 -6.20 10.57 14.68
C LYS A 67 -7.51 10.22 13.95
N GLN A 68 -8.54 11.07 14.08
CA GLN A 68 -9.82 10.88 13.38
C GLN A 68 -9.67 10.95 11.85
N PHE A 69 -8.75 11.79 11.37
CA PHE A 69 -8.48 11.98 9.95
C PHE A 69 -7.59 10.88 9.37
N GLN A 70 -6.96 10.08 10.21
CA GLN A 70 -6.12 8.95 9.79
C GLN A 70 -6.87 7.62 9.89
N SER A 71 -8.06 7.58 10.51
CA SER A 71 -8.79 6.36 10.83
C SER A 71 -10.02 6.16 9.94
N SER A 72 -10.11 4.99 9.30
CA SER A 72 -11.28 4.59 8.51
C SER A 72 -12.52 4.25 9.34
N ASP A 73 -12.39 4.18 10.67
CA ASP A 73 -13.46 3.91 11.64
C ASP A 73 -14.39 5.11 11.90
N SER A 74 -14.19 6.22 11.20
CA SER A 74 -14.94 7.48 11.35
C SER A 74 -16.40 7.43 10.87
N GLY A 75 -16.94 6.23 10.57
CA GLY A 75 -18.31 6.05 10.09
C GLY A 75 -18.54 6.44 8.62
N GLN A 76 -17.48 6.85 7.92
CA GLN A 76 -17.55 7.15 6.49
C GLN A 76 -17.71 5.87 5.65
N THR A 77 -18.08 6.03 4.39
CA THR A 77 -18.26 4.93 3.42
C THR A 77 -17.21 4.97 2.31
N ILE A 78 -17.15 3.90 1.50
CA ILE A 78 -16.30 3.87 0.29
C ILE A 78 -16.72 4.99 -0.69
N PHE A 79 -18.02 5.32 -0.74
CA PHE A 79 -18.51 6.43 -1.57
C PHE A 79 -17.96 7.77 -1.12
N ASP A 80 -17.81 7.99 0.19
CA ASP A 80 -17.21 9.23 0.71
C ASP A 80 -15.72 9.32 0.35
N THR A 81 -15.01 8.19 0.33
CA THR A 81 -13.63 8.13 -0.18
C THR A 81 -13.56 8.53 -1.65
N ILE A 82 -14.42 7.95 -2.50
CA ILE A 82 -14.48 8.29 -3.93
C ILE A 82 -14.85 9.77 -4.11
N LYS A 83 -15.82 10.28 -3.35
CA LYS A 83 -16.25 11.67 -3.41
C LYS A 83 -15.14 12.62 -2.95
N SER A 84 -14.38 12.25 -1.93
CA SER A 84 -13.24 13.03 -1.46
C SER A 84 -12.16 13.16 -2.54
N LEU A 85 -12.06 12.19 -3.45
CA LEU A 85 -11.10 12.16 -4.55
C LEU A 85 -11.60 12.87 -5.81
N ALA A 86 -12.83 13.41 -5.83
CA ALA A 86 -13.37 14.11 -6.99
C ALA A 86 -12.53 15.33 -7.41
N ASP A 87 -11.89 15.98 -6.44
CA ASP A 87 -10.99 17.12 -6.64
C ASP A 87 -9.50 16.71 -6.59
N ASP A 88 -9.20 15.42 -6.54
CA ASP A 88 -7.83 14.89 -6.53
C ASP A 88 -7.37 14.54 -7.96
N VAL A 89 -6.07 14.70 -8.22
CA VAL A 89 -5.46 14.34 -9.51
C VAL A 89 -5.24 12.84 -9.65
N HIS A 90 -5.24 12.10 -8.53
CA HIS A 90 -4.94 10.68 -8.52
C HIS A 90 -6.21 9.82 -8.75
N PRO A 91 -6.14 8.79 -9.61
CA PRO A 91 -7.25 7.88 -9.83
C PRO A 91 -7.70 7.15 -8.55
N PRO A 92 -9.01 6.89 -8.38
CA PRO A 92 -9.56 6.44 -7.10
C PRO A 92 -9.27 4.97 -6.75
N LEU A 93 -8.86 4.16 -7.73
CA LEU A 93 -8.76 2.70 -7.58
C LEU A 93 -7.87 2.29 -6.40
N TYR A 94 -6.68 2.90 -6.28
CA TYR A 94 -5.75 2.58 -5.20
C TYR A 94 -6.35 2.86 -3.82
N PHE A 95 -6.98 4.03 -3.64
CA PHE A 95 -7.58 4.44 -2.37
C PHE A 95 -8.77 3.55 -1.99
N VAL A 96 -9.58 3.15 -2.98
CA VAL A 96 -10.71 2.23 -2.75
C VAL A 96 -10.21 0.86 -2.30
N LEU A 97 -9.21 0.29 -2.98
CA LEU A 97 -8.64 -1.01 -2.61
C LEU A 97 -7.97 -0.95 -1.24
N LEU A 98 -7.22 0.12 -0.96
CA LEU A 98 -6.58 0.33 0.34
C LEU A 98 -7.61 0.50 1.46
N ARG A 99 -8.74 1.16 1.20
CA ARG A 99 -9.86 1.25 2.15
C ARG A 99 -10.47 -0.11 2.44
N VAL A 100 -10.74 -0.91 1.43
CA VAL A 100 -11.23 -2.29 1.62
C VAL A 100 -10.24 -3.10 2.45
N TRP A 101 -8.95 -2.98 2.15
CA TRP A 101 -7.90 -3.62 2.95
C TRP A 101 -7.92 -3.16 4.42
N ALA A 102 -8.02 -1.85 4.66
CA ALA A 102 -8.10 -1.29 6.00
C ALA A 102 -9.35 -1.75 6.76
N SER A 103 -10.49 -1.86 6.07
CA SER A 103 -11.73 -2.40 6.65
C SER A 103 -11.63 -3.89 7.01
N CYS A 104 -10.85 -4.67 6.27
CA CYS A 104 -10.70 -6.11 6.53
C CYS A 104 -9.67 -6.43 7.62
N PHE A 105 -8.54 -5.73 7.63
CA PHE A 105 -7.39 -6.07 8.49
C PHE A 105 -7.15 -5.06 9.62
N GLY A 106 -7.74 -3.87 9.54
CA GLY A 106 -7.55 -2.76 10.46
C GLY A 106 -6.73 -1.62 9.85
N ASN A 107 -6.66 -0.52 10.59
CA ASN A 107 -6.12 0.74 10.10
C ASN A 107 -4.83 1.17 10.83
N SER A 108 -3.91 0.23 11.03
CA SER A 108 -2.56 0.57 11.53
C SER A 108 -1.64 0.94 10.36
N ILE A 109 -0.60 1.73 10.64
CA ILE A 109 0.42 2.13 9.65
C ILE A 109 1.03 0.89 8.98
N ALA A 110 1.33 -0.15 9.77
CA ALA A 110 1.89 -1.39 9.26
C ALA A 110 0.94 -2.10 8.29
N LEU A 111 -0.37 -2.10 8.58
CA LEU A 111 -1.37 -2.75 7.75
C LEU A 111 -1.58 -1.99 6.43
N LEU A 112 -1.64 -0.67 6.46
CA LEU A 112 -1.74 0.13 5.24
C LEU A 112 -0.52 -0.08 4.34
N ARG A 113 0.69 -0.09 4.92
CA ARG A 113 1.93 -0.36 4.17
C ARG A 113 2.02 -1.81 3.67
N SER A 114 1.44 -2.77 4.40
CA SER A 114 1.42 -4.18 4.00
C SER A 114 0.66 -4.42 2.70
N PHE A 115 -0.37 -3.61 2.41
CA PHE A 115 -1.08 -3.65 1.14
C PHE A 115 -0.12 -3.33 -0.03
N SER A 116 0.62 -2.22 0.09
CA SER A 116 1.60 -1.81 -0.92
C SER A 116 2.75 -2.81 -1.04
N ALA A 117 3.22 -3.39 0.08
CA ALA A 117 4.22 -4.45 0.09
C ALA A 117 3.73 -5.71 -0.67
N LEU A 118 2.49 -6.14 -0.42
CA LEU A 118 1.86 -7.27 -1.09
C LEU A 118 1.70 -7.01 -2.59
N MET A 119 1.19 -5.85 -2.99
CA MET A 119 1.06 -5.47 -4.41
C MET A 119 2.42 -5.46 -5.11
N GLY A 120 3.48 -5.02 -4.43
CA GLY A 120 4.86 -5.11 -4.94
C GLY A 120 5.34 -6.54 -5.16
N CYS A 121 5.03 -7.47 -4.26
CA CYS A 121 5.35 -8.89 -4.43
C CYS A 121 4.56 -9.51 -5.59
N LEU A 122 3.26 -9.21 -5.69
CA LEU A 122 2.41 -9.67 -6.78
C LEU A 122 2.89 -9.14 -8.13
N LEU A 123 3.32 -7.88 -8.21
CA LEU A 123 3.87 -7.29 -9.42
C LEU A 123 5.08 -8.09 -9.93
N ILE A 124 6.01 -8.45 -9.06
CA ILE A 124 7.19 -9.25 -9.43
C ILE A 124 6.77 -10.62 -9.96
N ALA A 125 5.80 -11.28 -9.33
CA ALA A 125 5.27 -12.55 -9.79
C ALA A 125 4.56 -12.42 -11.16
N CYS A 126 3.75 -11.38 -11.35
CA CYS A 126 3.06 -11.10 -12.61
C CYS A 126 4.05 -10.79 -13.74
N LEU A 127 5.10 -10.01 -13.47
CA LEU A 127 6.16 -9.73 -14.45
C LEU A 127 6.87 -11.01 -14.87
N PHE A 128 7.20 -11.88 -13.92
CA PHE A 128 7.79 -13.18 -14.23
C PHE A 128 6.88 -14.01 -15.15
N LEU A 129 5.59 -14.09 -14.85
CA LEU A 129 4.61 -14.81 -15.67
C LEU A 129 4.46 -14.19 -17.06
N LEU A 130 4.40 -12.86 -17.13
CA LEU A 130 4.28 -12.12 -18.39
C LEU A 130 5.51 -12.34 -19.28
N THR A 131 6.71 -12.21 -18.73
CA THR A 131 7.95 -12.43 -19.50
C THR A 131 8.06 -13.88 -19.96
N ARG A 132 7.59 -14.84 -19.14
CA ARG A 132 7.52 -16.25 -19.54
C ARG A 132 6.58 -16.45 -20.74
N GLU A 133 5.41 -15.82 -20.71
CA GLU A 133 4.42 -15.92 -21.79
C GLU A 133 4.93 -15.28 -23.08
N LEU A 134 5.48 -14.06 -23.00
CA LEU A 134 5.97 -13.32 -24.16
C LEU A 134 7.19 -13.97 -24.82
N SER A 135 8.07 -14.59 -24.04
CA SER A 135 9.30 -15.20 -24.57
C SER A 135 9.14 -16.67 -24.96
N GLY A 136 8.05 -17.34 -24.54
CA GLY A 136 7.89 -18.78 -24.64
C GLY A 136 8.99 -19.59 -23.91
N SER A 137 9.83 -18.94 -23.11
CA SER A 137 11.00 -19.55 -22.49
C SER A 137 11.17 -19.10 -21.06
N ILE A 138 11.28 -20.08 -20.14
CA ILE A 138 11.50 -19.82 -18.73
C ILE A 138 12.81 -19.05 -18.47
N ARG A 139 13.82 -19.14 -19.34
CA ARG A 139 15.11 -18.48 -19.15
C ARG A 139 15.03 -16.97 -19.26
N CYS A 140 14.26 -16.46 -20.22
CA CYS A 140 14.09 -15.02 -20.40
C CYS A 140 13.27 -14.41 -19.27
N ALA A 141 12.48 -15.19 -18.53
CA ALA A 141 11.77 -14.71 -17.34
C ALA A 141 12.69 -14.53 -16.12
N TRP A 142 13.89 -15.13 -16.12
CA TRP A 142 14.89 -14.99 -15.05
C TRP A 142 16.01 -13.99 -15.37
N PHE A 143 16.14 -13.57 -16.64
CA PHE A 143 17.11 -12.58 -17.12
C PHE A 143 16.45 -11.20 -17.20
#